data_AF-A0A971RRX9-F1
#
_entry.id   AF-A0A971RRX9-F1
#
_cell.length_a   1.000
_cell.length_b   1.000
_cell.length_c   1.000
_cell.angle_alpha   90.00
_cell.angle_beta   90.00
_cell.angle_gamma   90.00
#
_symmetry.space_group_name_H-M   'P 1'
#
loop_
_entity.id
_entity.type
_entity.pdbx_description
1 polymer ?
#
loop_
_entity_poly.entity_id
_entity_poly.type
_entity_poly.pdbx_seq_one_letter_code
_entity_poly.pdbx_strand_id
1 'polypeptide(L)' 'MKEFLSQNNVEFTYVEITESMRTLKAFLHYRDNHPAFAEIKEAGRVGLPCIVINEGEKIIFGKPDLAELS' A
#
# COMPACT_ATOMS: atom_id res chain seq x y z
N MET A 1 -9.88 -5.76 3.18
CA MET A 1 -9.15 -5.07 2.08
C MET A 1 -9.23 -5.89 0.80
N LYS A 2 -8.69 -7.12 0.76
CA LYS A 2 -8.82 -8.02 -0.40
C LYS A 2 -10.27 -8.26 -0.81
N GLU A 3 -11.14 -8.61 0.15
CA GLU A 3 -12.57 -8.83 -0.13
C GLU A 3 -13.27 -7.59 -0.69
N PHE A 4 -12.92 -6.39 -0.21
CA PHE A 4 -13.49 -5.14 -0.73
C PHE A 4 -13.09 -4.89 -2.18
N LEU A 5 -11.83 -5.12 -2.53
CA LEU A 5 -11.32 -4.98 -3.89
C LEU A 5 -11.96 -6.02 -4.82
N SER A 6 -12.02 -7.28 -4.39
CA SER A 6 -12.66 -8.36 -5.15
C SER A 6 -14.15 -8.13 -5.38
N GLN A 7 -14.90 -7.66 -4.37
CA GLN A 7 -16.33 -7.35 -4.50
C GLN A 7 -16.59 -6.20 -5.49
N ASN A 8 -15.65 -5.28 -5.62
CA ASN A 8 -15.75 -4.13 -6.51
C ASN A 8 -15.04 -4.32 -7.86
N ASN A 9 -14.63 -5.55 -8.20
CA ASN A 9 -13.93 -5.87 -9.45
C ASN A 9 -12.69 -5.01 -9.70
N VAL A 10 -12.01 -4.57 -8.64
CA VAL A 10 -10.75 -3.83 -8.75
C VAL A 10 -9.65 -4.84 -8.99
N GLU A 11 -8.85 -4.65 -10.04
CA GLU A 11 -7.64 -5.45 -10.26
C GLU A 11 -6.58 -5.08 -9.22
N PHE A 12 -6.16 -6.07 -8.44
CA PHE A 12 -5.09 -5.89 -7.47
C PHE A 12 -4.22 -7.13 -7.39
N THR A 13 -2.94 -6.91 -7.10
CA THR A 13 -2.01 -7.99 -6.75
C THR A 13 -1.76 -7.92 -5.25
N TYR A 14 -2.09 -9.00 -4.54
CA TYR A 14 -1.69 -9.12 -3.15
C TYR A 14 -0.20 -9.47 -3.07
N VAL A 15 0.53 -8.65 -2.34
CA VAL A 15 1.97 -8.80 -2.18
C VAL A 15 2.29 -8.95 -0.69
N GLU A 16 2.85 -10.09 -0.31
CA GLU A 16 3.27 -10.33 1.07
C GLU A 16 4.73 -9.90 1.28
N ILE A 17 4.93 -8.80 2.02
CA ILE A 17 6.26 -8.22 2.19
C ILE A 17 7.23 -9.10 3.01
N THR A 18 6.69 -10.02 3.81
CA THR A 18 7.47 -10.95 4.65
C THR A 18 7.90 -12.20 3.90
N GLU A 19 7.38 -12.44 2.68
CA GLU A 19 7.67 -13.64 1.90
C GLU A 19 9.13 -13.68 1.42
N SER A 20 9.73 -12.53 1.10
CA SER A 20 11.06 -12.46 0.53
C SER A 20 11.73 -11.10 0.69
N MET A 21 13.06 -11.09 0.74
CA MET A 21 13.88 -9.88 0.78
C MET A 21 13.62 -8.94 -0.40
N ARG A 22 13.29 -9.50 -1.58
CA ARG A 22 12.92 -8.71 -2.77
C ARG A 22 11.67 -7.88 -2.50
N THR A 23 10.63 -8.51 -1.99
CA THR A 23 9.33 -7.88 -1.72
C THR A 23 9.44 -6.85 -0.60
N LEU A 24 10.17 -7.19 0.46
CA LEU A 24 10.47 -6.26 1.55
C LEU A 24 11.23 -5.03 1.03
N LYS A 25 12.25 -5.23 0.18
CA LYS A 25 13.03 -4.12 -0.40
C LYS A 25 12.16 -3.21 -1.27
N ALA A 26 11.25 -3.77 -2.05
CA ALA A 26 10.29 -2.97 -2.84
C ALA A 26 9.37 -2.13 -1.94
N PHE A 27 8.83 -2.72 -0.87
CA PHE A 27 8.03 -1.98 0.11
C PHE A 27 8.83 -0.87 0.81
N LEU A 28 10.05 -1.19 1.27
CA LEU A 28 10.92 -0.21 1.91
C LEU A 28 11.26 0.96 0.99
N HIS A 29 11.41 0.71 -0.32
CA HIS A 29 11.64 1.77 -1.29
C HIS A 29 10.49 2.80 -1.28
N TYR A 30 9.23 2.34 -1.31
CA TYR A 30 8.08 3.23 -1.19
C TYR A 30 8.00 3.88 0.19
N ARG A 31 8.21 3.12 1.27
CA ARG A 31 8.14 3.64 2.65
C ARG A 31 9.14 4.76 2.92
N ASP A 32 10.35 4.63 2.41
CA ASP A 32 11.41 5.61 2.65
C ASP A 32 11.26 6.85 1.75
N ASN A 33 10.87 6.68 0.49
CA ASN A 33 10.87 7.77 -0.49
C ASN A 33 9.51 8.45 -0.70
N HIS A 34 8.38 7.77 -0.46
CA HIS A 34 7.07 8.31 -0.78
C HIS A 34 6.54 9.21 0.35
N PRO A 35 6.06 10.44 0.04
CA PRO A 35 5.65 11.42 1.06
C PRO A 35 4.46 10.94 1.90
N ALA A 36 3.58 10.09 1.36
CA ALA A 36 2.46 9.52 2.13
C ALA A 36 2.90 8.71 3.37
N PHE A 37 4.15 8.21 3.41
CA PHE A 37 4.69 7.54 4.58
C PHE A 37 5.34 8.49 5.60
N ALA A 38 5.47 9.79 5.32
CA ALA A 38 6.09 10.73 6.24
C ALA A 38 5.36 10.75 7.60
N GLU A 39 4.06 11.03 7.58
CA GLU A 39 3.23 11.05 8.80
C GLU A 39 3.19 9.68 9.51
N ILE A 40 3.13 8.61 8.74
CA ILE A 40 3.16 7.24 9.27
C ILE A 40 4.45 6.95 10.03
N LYS A 41 5.60 7.36 9.47
CA LYS A 41 6.92 7.21 10.10
C LYS A 41 7.03 8.07 11.35
N GLU A 42 6.54 9.30 11.30
CA GLU A 42 6.51 10.21 12.46
C GLU A 42 5.65 9.63 13.60
N ALA A 43 4.55 8.95 13.27
CA ALA A 43 3.72 8.24 14.23
C ALA A 43 4.34 6.92 14.75
N GLY A 44 5.57 6.56 14.34
CA GLY A 44 6.24 5.31 14.73
C GLY A 44 5.59 4.05 14.16
N ARG A 45 4.80 4.17 13.08
CA ARG A 45 4.08 3.08 12.45
C ARG A 45 4.82 2.56 11.23
N VAL A 46 4.58 1.29 10.89
CA VAL A 46 5.18 0.66 9.70
C VAL A 46 4.48 1.07 8.39
N GLY A 47 3.18 1.41 8.46
CA GLY A 47 2.37 1.78 7.28
C GLY A 47 1.75 0.59 6.53
N LEU A 48 1.37 -0.46 7.25
CA LEU A 48 0.67 -1.62 6.71
C LEU A 48 -0.67 -1.81 7.42
N PRO A 49 -1.70 -2.35 6.73
CA PRO A 49 -1.77 -2.63 5.29
C PRO A 49 -1.91 -1.35 4.44
N CYS A 50 -1.28 -1.33 3.26
CA CYS A 50 -1.37 -0.23 2.29
C CYS A 50 -1.65 -0.75 0.87
N ILE A 51 -2.27 0.09 0.03
CA ILE A 51 -2.42 -0.13 -1.41
C ILE A 51 -1.50 0.86 -2.12
N VAL A 52 -0.78 0.35 -3.12
CA VAL A 52 0.04 1.17 -4.02
C VAL A 52 -0.67 1.18 -5.37
N ILE A 53 -0.94 2.37 -5.91
CA ILE A 53 -1.62 2.60 -7.18
C ILE A 53 -0.61 3.19 -8.17
N ASN A 54 -0.70 2.79 -9.44
CA ASN A 54 0.16 3.28 -10.54
C ASN A 54 1.66 3.34 -10.15
N GLU A 55 2.20 2.23 -9.64
CA GLU A 55 3.63 2.10 -9.27
C GLU A 55 4.14 3.15 -8.26
N GLY A 56 3.28 3.60 -7.35
CA GLY A 56 3.65 4.56 -6.31
C GLY A 56 3.29 6.00 -6.62
N GLU A 57 2.40 6.24 -7.58
CA GLU A 57 1.76 7.56 -7.75
C GLU A 57 0.89 7.92 -6.54
N LYS A 58 0.15 6.92 -6.02
CA LYS A 58 -0.70 7.08 -4.85
C LYS A 58 -0.57 5.89 -3.93
N ILE A 59 -0.50 6.17 -2.63
CA ILE A 59 -0.43 5.16 -1.58
C ILE A 59 -1.55 5.43 -0.58
N ILE A 60 -2.41 4.44 -0.40
CA ILE A 60 -3.58 4.51 0.47
C ILE A 60 -3.37 3.58 1.65
N PHE A 61 -3.64 4.08 2.85
CA PHE A 61 -3.56 3.32 4.09
C PHE A 61 -4.98 3.03 4.61
N GLY A 62 -5.20 1.83 5.16
CA GLY A 62 -6.49 1.46 5.73
C GLY A 62 -7.55 1.05 4.69
N LYS A 63 -8.83 1.21 5.01
CA LYS A 63 -9.94 0.84 4.10
C LYS A 63 -10.08 1.95 3.03
N PRO A 64 -9.74 1.69 1.76
CA PRO A 64 -9.92 2.68 0.71
C PRO A 64 -11.41 2.95 0.47
N ASP A 65 -11.75 4.17 0.10
CA ASP A 65 -13.03 4.46 -0.54
C ASP A 65 -12.95 4.14 -2.05
N LEU A 66 -14.08 3.77 -2.67
CA LEU A 66 -14.10 3.42 -4.09
C LEU A 66 -13.70 4.60 -4.98
N ALA A 67 -14.04 5.82 -4.58
CA ALA A 67 -13.67 7.04 -5.30
C ALA A 67 -12.15 7.28 -5.32
N GLU A 68 -11.39 6.61 -4.46
CA GLU A 68 -9.94 6.76 -4.41
C GLU A 68 -9.18 5.73 -5.26
N LEU A 69 -9.89 4.73 -5.78
CA LEU A 69 -9.38 3.62 -6.59
C LEU A 69 -9.71 3.78 -8.09
N SER A 70 -10.44 4.84 -8.47
CA SER A 70 -10.86 5.15 -9.84
C SER A 70 -9.88 6.04 -10.58
#